data_AF-A0A521F4Q0-F1
#
_entry.id   AF-A0A521F4Q0-F1
#
_cell.length_a   1.000
_cell.length_b   1.000
_cell.length_c   1.000
_cell.angle_alpha   90.00
_cell.angle_beta   90.00
_cell.angle_gamma   90.00
#
_symmetry.space_group_name_H-M   'P 1'
#
loop_
_entity.id
_entity.type
_entity.pdbx_description
1 polymer ?
#
loop_
_entity_poly.entity_id
_entity_poly.type
_entity_poly.pdbx_seq_one_letter_code
_entity_poly.pdbx_strand_id
1 'polypeptide(L)'
;MGEIHIMAEPLDTVRFLNARFKTGPEPDREQLQKAKSVLLEHRGAKGTGFEYMLARVDARLHAINTGQPIVEPEKPKADKAEVAKGLSVLAVIGLVVAACVSNMNDDNKSSGGGRDEIGAGVACEEFVKRQLRAPATADFPNFQEYVVTGSGDQYTVQGYVDAQNGFGALIRSDWSCSIQRDEEQEQWTLTAPVTLN
;
A
#
# COMPACT_ATOMS: atom_id res chain seq x y z
N MET A 1 21.66 8.75 -20.60
CA MET A 1 22.13 9.23 -19.28
C MET A 1 21.01 9.41 -18.24
N GLY A 2 19.71 9.44 -18.61
CA GLY A 2 18.62 9.67 -17.63
C GLY A 2 18.20 8.45 -16.80
N GLU A 3 18.22 7.24 -17.37
CA GLU A 3 17.60 6.06 -16.71
C GLU A 3 18.43 5.51 -15.55
N ILE A 4 19.75 5.67 -15.64
CA ILE A 4 20.68 5.28 -14.58
C ILE A 4 20.49 6.19 -13.35
N HIS A 5 20.02 7.43 -13.53
CA HIS A 5 19.75 8.36 -12.43
C HIS A 5 18.49 7.98 -11.62
N ILE A 6 17.51 7.31 -12.25
CA ILE A 6 16.26 6.87 -11.60
C ILE A 6 16.52 5.73 -10.59
N MET A 7 17.62 4.98 -10.73
CA MET A 7 18.02 3.90 -9.81
C MET A 7 18.92 4.41 -8.67
N ALA A 8 18.52 5.51 -8.03
CA ALA A 8 19.20 6.02 -6.83
C ALA A 8 18.59 5.45 -5.55
N GLU A 9 17.27 5.25 -5.53
CA GLU A 9 16.50 4.71 -4.41
C GLU A 9 16.06 3.25 -4.69
N PRO A 10 15.92 2.41 -3.66
CA PRO A 10 15.56 1.00 -3.84
C PRO A 10 14.15 0.81 -4.40
N LEU A 11 13.18 1.64 -4.00
CA LEU A 11 11.80 1.54 -4.48
C LEU A 11 11.66 2.00 -5.93
N ASP A 12 12.32 3.09 -6.32
CA ASP A 12 12.35 3.54 -7.72
C ASP A 12 13.03 2.52 -8.62
N THR A 13 14.09 1.86 -8.13
CA THR A 13 14.73 0.75 -8.82
C THR A 13 13.74 -0.41 -9.05
N VAL A 14 12.96 -0.79 -8.04
CA VAL A 14 11.92 -1.82 -8.18
C VAL A 14 10.85 -1.41 -9.17
N ARG A 15 10.35 -0.16 -9.10
CA ARG A 15 9.33 0.36 -10.03
C ARG A 15 9.83 0.37 -11.47
N PHE A 16 11.05 0.85 -11.69
CA PHE A 16 11.71 0.83 -12.98
C PHE A 16 11.82 -0.59 -13.55
N LEU A 17 12.36 -1.53 -12.77
CA LEU A 17 12.52 -2.92 -13.20
C LEU A 17 11.16 -3.58 -13.49
N ASN A 18 10.15 -3.33 -12.67
CA ASN A 18 8.82 -3.91 -12.87
C ASN A 18 8.16 -3.39 -14.15
N ALA A 19 8.30 -2.09 -14.44
CA ALA A 19 7.83 -1.51 -15.70
C ALA A 19 8.56 -2.11 -16.92
N ARG A 20 9.90 -2.27 -16.84
CA ARG A 20 10.69 -2.85 -17.92
C ARG A 20 10.37 -4.31 -18.16
N PHE A 21 10.29 -5.13 -17.12
CA PHE A 21 10.04 -6.55 -17.28
C PHE A 21 8.61 -6.90 -17.71
N LYS A 22 7.64 -6.01 -17.51
CA LYS A 22 6.24 -6.26 -17.88
C LYS A 22 5.89 -5.77 -19.29
N THR A 23 6.34 -4.59 -19.67
CA THR A 23 5.88 -3.91 -20.90
C THR A 23 6.97 -3.17 -21.65
N GLY A 24 8.20 -3.13 -21.13
CA GLY A 24 9.28 -2.31 -21.67
C GLY A 24 10.36 -3.12 -22.40
N PRO A 25 11.33 -2.42 -23.02
CA PRO A 25 12.53 -3.05 -23.52
C PRO A 25 13.34 -3.65 -22.36
N GLU A 26 13.91 -4.84 -22.59
CA GLU A 26 14.79 -5.51 -21.63
C GLU A 26 15.90 -4.55 -21.17
N PRO A 27 16.14 -4.38 -19.85
CA PRO A 27 17.19 -3.50 -19.37
C PRO A 27 18.56 -4.00 -19.83
N ASP A 28 19.46 -3.06 -20.12
CA ASP A 28 20.82 -3.40 -20.51
C ASP A 28 21.64 -3.96 -19.34
N ARG A 29 22.81 -4.51 -19.64
CA ARG A 29 23.69 -5.11 -18.63
C ARG A 29 24.09 -4.12 -17.54
N GLU A 30 24.36 -2.87 -17.89
CA GLU A 30 24.80 -1.83 -16.96
C GLU A 30 23.67 -1.44 -15.99
N GLN A 31 22.46 -1.30 -16.53
CA GLN A 31 21.24 -1.06 -15.78
C GLN A 31 20.95 -2.19 -14.79
N LEU A 32 21.07 -3.45 -15.22
CA LEU A 32 20.88 -4.61 -14.36
C LEU A 32 21.95 -4.69 -13.25
N GLN A 33 23.21 -4.40 -13.56
CA GLN A 33 24.28 -4.38 -12.56
C GLN A 33 24.07 -3.29 -11.50
N LYS A 34 23.66 -2.09 -11.92
CA LYS A 34 23.34 -1.00 -11.00
C LYS A 34 22.10 -1.31 -10.15
N ALA A 35 21.05 -1.86 -10.76
CA ALA A 35 19.87 -2.27 -10.02
C ALA A 35 20.23 -3.34 -8.96
N LYS A 36 21.07 -4.31 -9.32
CA LYS A 36 21.56 -5.32 -8.38
C LYS A 36 22.29 -4.70 -7.19
N SER A 37 23.20 -3.74 -7.40
CA SER A 37 23.94 -3.13 -6.27
C SER A 37 23.03 -2.40 -5.30
N VAL A 38 22.05 -1.64 -5.81
CA VAL A 38 21.08 -0.89 -4.97
C VAL A 38 20.19 -1.85 -4.17
N LEU A 39 19.73 -2.93 -4.81
CA LEU A 39 18.89 -3.95 -4.16
C LEU A 39 19.66 -4.78 -3.14
N LEU A 40 20.95 -5.05 -3.37
CA LEU A 40 21.83 -5.75 -2.42
C LEU A 40 22.06 -4.96 -1.14
N GLU A 41 22.22 -3.64 -1.24
CA GLU A 41 22.42 -2.75 -0.10
C GLU A 41 21.22 -2.76 0.86
N HIS A 42 20.03 -3.05 0.33
CA HIS A 42 18.77 -3.08 1.08
C HIS A 42 18.24 -4.50 1.38
N ARG A 43 19.04 -5.55 1.11
CA ARG A 43 18.66 -6.97 1.28
C ARG A 43 18.26 -7.36 2.71
N GLY A 44 18.67 -6.60 3.73
CA GLY A 44 18.40 -6.88 5.15
C GLY A 44 16.95 -6.63 5.61
N ALA A 45 16.14 -5.92 4.82
CA ALA A 45 14.75 -5.65 5.16
C ALA A 45 13.88 -6.88 4.80
N LYS A 46 13.45 -7.63 5.82
CA LYS A 46 12.61 -8.84 5.70
C LYS A 46 11.35 -8.57 4.84
N GLY A 47 11.42 -8.89 3.55
CA GLY A 47 10.33 -8.75 2.61
C GLY A 47 10.63 -9.47 1.29
N THR A 48 9.78 -10.42 0.92
CA THR A 48 9.95 -11.32 -0.24
C THR A 48 10.03 -10.60 -1.59
N GLY A 49 9.65 -9.31 -1.66
CA GLY A 49 9.62 -8.51 -2.88
C GLY A 49 11.01 -8.14 -3.43
N PHE A 50 11.93 -7.68 -2.57
CA PHE A 50 13.27 -7.26 -3.01
C PHE A 50 14.13 -8.46 -3.42
N GLU A 51 14.06 -9.57 -2.67
CA GLU A 51 14.75 -10.81 -3.03
C GLU A 51 14.25 -11.39 -4.36
N TYR A 52 12.93 -11.34 -4.58
CA TYR A 52 12.34 -11.78 -5.85
C TYR A 52 12.82 -10.91 -7.03
N MET A 53 12.86 -9.58 -6.86
CA MET A 53 13.38 -8.68 -7.88
C MET A 53 14.88 -8.89 -8.14
N LEU A 54 15.66 -9.15 -7.10
CA LEU A 54 17.06 -9.49 -7.23
C LEU A 54 17.26 -10.78 -8.05
N ALA A 55 16.47 -11.83 -7.76
CA ALA A 55 16.51 -13.08 -8.51
C ALA A 55 16.19 -12.87 -10.01
N ARG A 56 15.23 -11.98 -10.32
CA ARG A 56 14.89 -11.62 -11.71
C ARG A 56 16.02 -10.88 -12.42
N VAL A 57 16.73 -10.00 -11.71
CA VAL A 57 17.90 -9.29 -12.22
C VAL A 57 19.06 -10.25 -12.47
N ASP A 58 19.32 -11.17 -11.53
CA ASP A 58 20.38 -12.18 -11.65
C ASP A 58 20.13 -13.16 -12.80
N ALA A 59 18.89 -13.62 -12.98
CA ALA A 59 18.53 -14.49 -14.10
C ALA A 59 18.78 -13.82 -15.47
N ARG A 60 18.51 -12.52 -15.58
CA ARG A 60 18.74 -11.75 -16.81
C ARG A 60 20.21 -11.47 -17.05
N LEU A 61 20.97 -11.11 -16.01
CA LEU A 61 22.42 -11.01 -16.12
C LEU A 61 23.06 -12.33 -16.55
N HIS A 62 22.57 -13.45 -16.02
CA HIS A 62 23.03 -14.78 -16.43
C HIS A 62 22.71 -15.08 -17.90
N ALA A 63 21.49 -14.80 -18.34
CA ALA A 63 21.09 -14.98 -19.75
C ALA A 63 21.95 -14.13 -20.71
N ILE A 64 22.21 -12.87 -20.36
CA ILE A 64 23.08 -11.98 -21.15
C ILE A 64 24.52 -12.51 -21.21
N ASN A 65 25.05 -13.02 -20.09
CA ASN A 65 26.44 -13.47 -20.02
C ASN A 65 26.68 -14.85 -20.67
N THR A 66 25.67 -15.71 -20.70
CA THR A 66 25.78 -17.11 -21.16
C THR A 66 25.10 -17.36 -22.50
N GLY A 67 24.27 -16.42 -22.99
CA GLY A 67 23.43 -16.59 -24.17
C GLY A 67 22.29 -17.61 -23.99
N GLN A 68 22.06 -18.09 -22.76
CA GLN A 68 20.99 -19.02 -22.43
C GLN A 68 19.63 -18.32 -22.33
N PRO A 69 18.51 -19.02 -22.59
CA PRO A 69 17.18 -18.44 -22.47
C PRO A 69 16.90 -17.97 -21.04
N ILE A 70 16.21 -16.84 -20.92
CA ILE A 70 15.85 -16.25 -19.62
C ILE A 70 14.85 -17.18 -18.91
N VAL A 71 15.26 -17.73 -17.76
CA VAL A 71 14.37 -18.46 -16.87
C VAL A 71 13.86 -17.47 -15.81
N GLU A 72 12.61 -17.04 -15.93
CA GLU A 72 11.99 -16.16 -14.95
C GLU A 72 11.82 -16.95 -13.62
N PRO A 73 12.33 -16.46 -12.49
CA PRO A 73 12.17 -17.14 -11.20
C PRO A 73 10.69 -17.24 -10.83
N GLU A 74 10.28 -18.36 -10.26
CA GLU A 74 8.91 -18.53 -9.77
C GLU A 74 8.67 -17.56 -8.61
N LYS A 75 7.64 -16.72 -8.71
CA LYS A 75 7.24 -15.83 -7.61
C LYS A 75 7.04 -16.69 -6.36
N PRO A 76 7.69 -16.38 -5.23
CA PRO A 76 7.48 -17.16 -4.01
C PRO A 76 5.97 -17.19 -3.73
N LYS A 77 5.40 -18.40 -3.78
CA LYS A 77 4.01 -18.60 -3.38
C LYS A 77 3.95 -18.15 -1.93
N ALA A 78 3.03 -17.24 -1.61
CA ALA A 78 2.76 -16.97 -0.21
C ALA A 78 2.37 -18.30 0.44
N ASP A 79 3.29 -18.88 1.22
CA ASP A 79 3.07 -20.16 1.88
C ASP A 79 1.94 -19.99 2.87
N LYS A 80 0.74 -20.38 2.44
CA LYS A 80 -0.50 -20.31 3.23
C LYS A 80 -0.35 -21.02 4.60
N ALA A 81 0.64 -21.91 4.73
CA ALA A 81 0.95 -22.66 5.94
C ALA A 81 1.77 -21.86 6.99
N GLU A 82 2.62 -20.91 6.59
CA GLU A 82 3.38 -20.06 7.53
C GLU A 82 2.58 -18.83 7.96
N VAL A 83 1.56 -18.43 7.20
CA VAL A 83 0.55 -17.44 7.62
C VAL A 83 -0.29 -17.98 8.79
N ALA A 84 -0.58 -19.28 8.81
CA ALA A 84 -1.38 -19.92 9.86
C ALA A 84 -0.66 -20.02 11.20
N LYS A 85 0.68 -20.19 11.21
CA LYS A 85 1.46 -20.21 12.46
C LYS A 85 1.68 -18.81 13.02
N GLY A 86 1.90 -17.80 12.17
CA GLY A 86 1.94 -16.39 12.57
C GLY A 86 0.61 -15.92 13.18
N LEU A 87 -0.53 -16.40 12.65
CA LEU A 87 -1.86 -16.13 13.18
C LEU A 87 -2.07 -16.73 14.59
N SER A 88 -1.45 -17.88 14.89
CA SER A 88 -1.59 -18.52 16.22
C SER A 88 -0.84 -17.78 17.33
N VAL A 89 0.31 -17.16 17.03
CA VAL A 89 1.06 -16.33 17.99
C VAL A 89 0.45 -14.93 18.10
N LEU A 90 -0.05 -14.35 17.00
CA LEU A 90 -0.79 -13.09 17.01
C LEU A 90 -2.16 -13.20 17.70
N ALA A 91 -2.80 -14.37 17.70
CA ALA A 91 -4.03 -14.60 18.45
C ALA A 91 -3.76 -14.65 19.96
N VAL A 92 -2.64 -15.23 20.40
CA VAL A 92 -2.25 -15.23 21.83
C VAL A 92 -1.76 -13.85 22.27
N ILE A 93 -1.00 -13.13 21.44
CA ILE A 93 -0.63 -11.73 21.71
C ILE A 93 -1.87 -10.82 21.66
N GLY A 94 -2.80 -11.02 20.73
CA GLY A 94 -4.07 -10.31 20.66
C GLY A 94 -4.97 -10.58 21.87
N LEU A 95 -4.94 -11.79 22.42
CA LEU A 95 -5.69 -12.15 23.63
C LEU A 95 -5.02 -11.64 24.91
N VAL A 96 -3.67 -11.59 24.96
CA VAL A 96 -2.93 -10.94 26.05
C VAL A 96 -3.08 -9.42 26.00
N VAL A 97 -3.07 -8.80 24.81
CA VAL A 97 -3.37 -7.38 24.61
C VAL A 97 -4.82 -7.06 24.98
N ALA A 98 -5.79 -7.89 24.58
CA ALA A 98 -7.18 -7.71 25.03
C ALA A 98 -7.33 -7.84 26.57
N ALA A 99 -6.54 -8.70 27.20
CA ALA A 99 -6.54 -8.86 28.66
C ALA A 99 -5.82 -7.70 29.40
N CYS A 100 -4.82 -7.04 28.81
CA CYS A 100 -4.22 -5.84 29.41
C CYS A 100 -4.88 -4.51 29.02
N VAL A 101 -5.63 -4.46 27.92
CA VAL A 101 -6.45 -3.28 27.54
C VAL A 101 -7.75 -3.20 28.36
N SER A 102 -8.12 -4.25 29.09
CA SER A 102 -9.26 -4.24 30.03
C SER A 102 -9.03 -3.39 31.30
N ASN A 103 -7.88 -2.72 31.46
CA ASN A 103 -7.58 -1.87 32.62
C ASN A 103 -7.04 -0.46 32.26
N MET A 104 -7.19 -0.01 31.03
CA MET A 104 -6.90 1.39 30.68
C MET A 104 -8.21 2.13 30.41
N ASN A 105 -8.86 2.49 31.51
CA ASN A 105 -9.83 3.57 31.53
C ASN A 105 -9.04 4.88 31.51
N ASP A 106 -8.82 5.44 30.33
CA ASP A 106 -8.38 6.82 30.18
C ASP A 106 -9.46 7.57 29.43
N ASP A 107 -10.41 8.10 30.21
CA ASP A 107 -11.23 9.23 29.83
C ASP A 107 -10.29 10.37 29.42
N ASN A 108 -10.15 10.62 28.12
CA ASN A 108 -9.53 11.85 27.66
C ASN A 108 -10.32 12.45 26.49
N LYS A 109 -11.49 13.01 26.84
CA LYS A 109 -12.12 14.08 26.07
C LYS A 109 -11.15 15.24 25.97
N SER A 110 -10.45 15.33 24.84
CA SER A 110 -9.66 16.50 24.48
C SER A 110 -10.01 16.93 23.07
N SER A 111 -10.91 17.91 23.02
CA SER A 111 -11.19 18.81 21.91
C SER A 111 -9.89 19.32 21.26
N GLY A 112 -9.73 19.06 19.96
CA GLY A 112 -8.61 19.56 19.16
C GLY A 112 -8.75 19.15 17.70
N GLY A 113 -9.35 20.05 16.90
CA GLY A 113 -9.88 19.78 15.55
C GLY A 113 -8.98 19.00 14.58
N GLY A 114 -7.66 19.03 14.72
CA GLY A 114 -6.74 18.31 13.82
C GLY A 114 -6.71 16.78 13.99
N ARG A 115 -7.10 16.21 15.13
CA ARG A 115 -7.14 14.74 15.30
C ARG A 115 -8.39 14.11 14.68
N ASP A 116 -9.50 14.83 14.74
CA ASP A 116 -10.79 14.35 14.24
C ASP A 116 -10.84 14.43 12.71
N GLU A 117 -10.19 15.43 12.10
CA GLU A 117 -10.03 15.53 10.64
C GLU A 117 -9.26 14.34 10.05
N ILE A 118 -8.13 13.96 10.68
CA ILE A 118 -7.33 12.81 10.25
C ILE A 118 -8.13 11.51 10.41
N GLY A 119 -8.81 11.35 11.55
CA GLY A 119 -9.70 10.22 11.81
C GLY A 119 -10.82 10.12 10.76
N ALA A 120 -11.38 11.26 10.36
CA ALA A 120 -12.41 11.33 9.34
C ALA A 120 -11.89 10.93 7.94
N GLY A 121 -10.68 11.37 7.58
CA GLY A 121 -10.04 10.98 6.31
C GLY A 121 -9.85 9.46 6.20
N VAL A 122 -9.26 8.86 7.23
CA VAL A 122 -9.01 7.41 7.26
C VAL A 122 -10.33 6.61 7.21
N ALA A 123 -11.35 7.05 7.94
CA ALA A 123 -12.66 6.41 7.89
C ALA A 123 -13.25 6.48 6.47
N CYS A 124 -13.16 7.64 5.83
CA CYS A 124 -13.67 7.84 4.47
C CYS A 124 -12.93 7.02 3.41
N GLU A 125 -11.60 6.89 3.49
CA GLU A 125 -10.83 6.00 2.60
C GLU A 125 -11.35 4.55 2.68
N GLU A 126 -11.59 4.03 3.89
CA GLU A 126 -12.10 2.68 4.08
C GLU A 126 -13.54 2.51 3.57
N PHE A 127 -14.37 3.54 3.61
CA PHE A 127 -15.70 3.51 2.99
C PHE A 127 -15.61 3.53 1.46
N VAL A 128 -14.78 4.39 0.88
CA VAL A 128 -14.55 4.49 -0.57
C VAL A 128 -14.00 3.17 -1.11
N LYS A 129 -12.98 2.62 -0.44
CA LYS A 129 -12.32 1.36 -0.80
C LYS A 129 -13.30 0.19 -0.86
N ARG A 130 -14.27 0.13 0.07
CA ARG A 130 -15.31 -0.90 0.07
C ARG A 130 -16.25 -0.84 -1.15
N GLN A 131 -16.35 0.31 -1.82
CA GLN A 131 -17.17 0.47 -3.03
C GLN A 131 -16.41 0.18 -4.33
N LEU A 132 -15.08 0.14 -4.30
CA LEU A 132 -14.27 -0.10 -5.49
C LEU A 132 -14.35 -1.57 -5.94
N ARG A 133 -14.33 -1.80 -7.27
CA ARG A 133 -14.31 -3.17 -7.83
C ARG A 133 -13.03 -3.93 -7.52
N ALA A 134 -11.91 -3.22 -7.38
CA ALA A 134 -10.60 -3.79 -7.08
C ALA A 134 -9.98 -3.06 -5.87
N PRO A 135 -10.48 -3.30 -4.65
CA PRO A 135 -10.08 -2.56 -3.44
C PRO A 135 -8.58 -2.69 -3.11
N ALA A 136 -7.95 -3.79 -3.54
CA ALA A 136 -6.52 -4.03 -3.36
C ALA A 136 -5.63 -3.19 -4.31
N THR A 137 -6.23 -2.52 -5.30
CA THR A 137 -5.51 -1.68 -6.28
C THR A 137 -5.76 -0.18 -6.06
N ALA A 138 -6.53 0.17 -5.02
CA ALA A 138 -6.85 1.54 -4.69
C ALA A 138 -5.61 2.26 -4.13
N ASP A 139 -5.21 3.33 -4.80
CA ASP A 139 -4.14 4.23 -4.40
C ASP A 139 -4.77 5.57 -4.05
N PHE A 140 -4.56 5.98 -2.80
CA PHE A 140 -5.12 7.18 -2.20
C PHE A 140 -3.98 8.20 -1.99
N PRO A 141 -4.23 9.50 -2.23
CA PRO A 141 -3.22 10.53 -2.05
C PRO A 141 -2.98 10.82 -0.56
N ASN A 142 -1.99 11.67 -0.27
CA ASN A 142 -1.71 12.02 1.11
C ASN A 142 -2.88 12.80 1.72
N PHE A 143 -3.08 12.67 3.03
CA PHE A 143 -4.16 13.39 3.75
C PHE A 143 -4.14 14.92 3.53
N GLN A 144 -2.98 15.51 3.26
CA GLN A 144 -2.83 16.94 2.94
C GLN A 144 -3.48 17.35 1.61
N GLU A 145 -3.73 16.40 0.73
CA GLU A 145 -4.40 16.61 -0.56
C GLU A 145 -5.92 16.46 -0.45
N TYR A 146 -6.43 16.02 0.71
CA TYR A 146 -7.85 15.95 0.96
C TYR A 146 -8.43 17.31 1.34
N VAL A 147 -9.62 17.56 0.82
CA VAL A 147 -10.44 18.68 1.25
C VAL A 147 -11.38 18.17 2.33
N VAL A 148 -10.99 18.42 3.58
CA VAL A 148 -11.84 18.13 4.74
C VAL A 148 -12.64 19.37 5.09
N THR A 149 -13.96 19.22 5.16
CA THR A 149 -14.91 20.29 5.51
C THR A 149 -15.86 19.78 6.57
N GLY A 150 -15.90 20.43 7.73
CA GLY A 150 -16.73 19.97 8.84
C GLY A 150 -16.31 20.60 10.16
N SER A 151 -17.18 20.51 11.14
CA SER A 151 -16.89 20.94 12.51
C SER A 151 -17.74 20.15 13.51
N GLY A 152 -17.14 19.84 14.66
CA GLY A 152 -17.80 19.02 15.69
C GLY A 152 -17.89 17.57 15.27
N ASP A 153 -19.11 17.08 15.08
CA ASP A 153 -19.38 15.65 14.89
C ASP A 153 -19.57 15.25 13.44
N GLN A 154 -19.62 16.20 12.50
CA GLN A 154 -19.88 15.93 11.09
C GLN A 154 -18.74 16.43 10.21
N TYR A 155 -18.23 15.52 9.37
CA TYR A 155 -17.14 15.79 8.44
C TYR A 155 -17.51 15.33 7.03
N THR A 156 -17.13 16.14 6.05
CA THR A 156 -17.17 15.80 4.63
C THR A 156 -15.75 15.85 4.10
N VAL A 157 -15.26 14.70 3.65
CA VAL A 157 -13.93 14.53 3.07
C VAL A 157 -14.08 14.33 1.57
N GLN A 158 -13.34 15.11 0.81
CA GLN A 158 -13.27 14.98 -0.65
C GLN A 158 -11.83 14.72 -1.05
N GLY A 159 -11.64 13.80 -1.99
CA GLY A 159 -10.34 13.41 -2.51
C GLY A 159 -10.47 12.68 -3.83
N TYR A 160 -9.36 12.14 -4.32
CA TYR A 160 -9.35 11.25 -5.48
C TYR A 160 -8.80 9.88 -5.08
N VAL A 161 -9.12 8.87 -5.89
CA VAL A 161 -8.57 7.53 -5.76
C VAL A 161 -8.22 7.00 -7.14
N ASP A 162 -7.02 6.46 -7.28
CA ASP A 162 -6.59 5.77 -8.47
C ASP A 162 -6.82 4.26 -8.28
N ALA A 163 -7.74 3.66 -9.02
CA ALA A 163 -8.09 2.25 -8.87
C ALA A 163 -8.29 1.56 -10.22
N GLN A 164 -8.02 0.25 -10.28
CA GLN A 164 -8.31 -0.52 -11.50
C GLN A 164 -9.80 -0.78 -11.64
N ASN A 165 -10.33 -0.52 -12.84
CA ASN A 165 -11.67 -0.93 -13.21
C ASN A 165 -11.73 -2.44 -13.56
N GLY A 166 -12.91 -2.95 -13.87
CA GLY A 166 -13.11 -4.36 -14.23
C GLY A 166 -12.38 -4.83 -15.51
N PHE A 167 -11.81 -3.90 -16.28
CA PHE A 167 -11.03 -4.17 -17.49
C PHE A 167 -9.51 -4.07 -17.25
N GLY A 168 -9.06 -3.82 -16.00
CA GLY A 168 -7.65 -3.72 -15.64
C GLY A 168 -7.00 -2.38 -16.01
N ALA A 169 -7.79 -1.37 -16.40
CA ALA A 169 -7.30 -0.02 -16.62
C ALA A 169 -7.30 0.76 -15.29
N LEU A 170 -6.21 1.48 -15.01
CA LEU A 170 -6.13 2.39 -13.87
C LEU A 170 -6.94 3.66 -14.20
N ILE A 171 -7.94 3.97 -13.38
CA ILE A 171 -8.79 5.15 -13.52
C ILE A 171 -8.70 5.96 -12.23
N ARG A 172 -8.53 7.27 -12.40
CA ARG A 172 -8.71 8.25 -11.32
C ARG A 172 -10.19 8.55 -11.17
N SER A 173 -10.73 8.35 -9.99
CA SER A 173 -12.09 8.75 -9.63
C SER A 173 -12.07 9.72 -8.47
N ASP A 174 -12.84 10.78 -8.58
CA ASP A 174 -13.04 11.72 -7.48
C ASP A 174 -14.10 11.13 -6.54
N TRP A 175 -13.88 11.26 -5.25
CA TRP A 175 -14.79 10.76 -4.24
C TRP A 175 -15.16 11.81 -3.22
N SER A 176 -16.38 11.71 -2.71
CA SER A 176 -16.89 12.52 -1.61
C SER A 176 -17.56 11.62 -0.59
N CYS A 177 -17.17 11.80 0.67
CA CYS A 177 -17.62 11.00 1.79
C CYS A 177 -18.03 11.91 2.95
N SER A 178 -19.30 11.81 3.35
CA SER A 178 -19.86 12.52 4.50
C SER A 178 -20.10 11.55 5.64
N ILE A 179 -19.43 11.78 6.76
CA ILE A 179 -19.48 10.95 7.96
C ILE A 179 -19.87 11.78 9.17
N GLN A 180 -20.46 11.10 10.14
CA GLN A 180 -20.76 11.64 11.45
C GLN A 180 -20.17 10.73 12.53
N ARG A 181 -19.56 11.31 13.55
CA ARG A 181 -19.09 10.60 14.73
C ARG A 181 -20.28 10.36 15.65
N ASP A 182 -20.47 9.10 16.02
CA ASP A 182 -21.39 8.73 17.09
C ASP A 182 -20.67 8.85 18.44
N GLU A 183 -21.12 9.77 19.30
CA GLU A 183 -20.49 10.04 20.60
C GLU A 183 -20.58 8.85 21.57
N GLU A 184 -21.54 7.93 21.39
CA GLU A 184 -21.73 6.78 22.30
C GLU A 184 -20.86 5.58 21.92
N GLN A 185 -20.56 5.43 20.62
CA GLN A 185 -19.85 4.26 20.09
C GLN A 185 -18.40 4.57 19.69
N GLU A 186 -18.01 5.85 19.66
CA GLU A 186 -16.75 6.34 19.08
C GLU A 186 -16.53 5.87 17.63
N GLN A 187 -17.63 5.56 16.92
CA GLN A 187 -17.59 5.06 15.54
C GLN A 187 -18.00 6.14 14.55
N TRP A 188 -17.38 6.10 13.37
CA TRP A 188 -17.76 6.92 12.23
C TRP A 188 -18.86 6.22 11.43
N THR A 189 -19.97 6.92 11.21
CA THR A 189 -21.09 6.42 10.42
C THR A 189 -21.26 7.29 9.18
N LEU A 190 -21.54 6.67 8.03
CA LEU A 190 -21.87 7.39 6.80
C LEU A 190 -23.22 8.10 6.96
N THR A 191 -23.23 9.42 6.90
CA THR A 191 -24.45 10.23 6.90
C THR A 191 -25.07 10.30 5.51
N ALA A 192 -24.25 10.08 4.47
CA ALA A 192 -24.67 10.01 3.07
C ALA A 192 -23.93 8.87 2.36
N PRO A 193 -24.51 8.29 1.29
CA PRO A 193 -23.77 7.33 0.46
C PRO A 193 -22.53 7.99 -0.13
N VAL A 194 -21.39 7.29 -0.05
CA VAL A 194 -20.16 7.72 -0.71
C VAL A 194 -20.43 7.90 -2.20
N THR A 195 -20.04 9.06 -2.72
CA THR A 195 -20.17 9.39 -4.14
C THR A 195 -18.82 9.18 -4.81
N LEU A 196 -18.79 8.43 -5.90
CA LEU A 196 -17.62 8.17 -6.75
C LEU A 196 -17.96 8.66 -8.16
N ASN A 197 -17.20 9.65 -8.64
CA ASN A 197 -17.37 10.28 -9.94
C ASN A 197 -16.27 9.88 -10.93
#